data_AF-A0A2L0CWE0-F1
#
_entry.id   AF-A0A2L0CWE0-F1
#
_cell.length_a   1.000
_cell.length_b   1.000
_cell.length_c   1.000
_cell.angle_alpha   90.00
_cell.angle_beta   90.00
_cell.angle_gamma   90.00
#
_symmetry.space_group_name_H-M   'P 1'
#
loop_
_entity.id
_entity.type
_entity.pdbx_description
1 polymer ?
#
loop_
_entity_poly.entity_id
_entity_poly.type
_entity_poly.pdbx_seq_one_letter_code
_entity_poly.pdbx_strand_id
1 'polypeptide(L)'
;SIWWVILSFTWFLAAGLKWGNEAIAGYAQLFHLAAWLIPSVQTIAVLISGAVDGDPVSGICYVGNMDMDNLKSFVLIPLIAYLLIGFSFLLAGFVSLFRIRNVIKKQGGAGAGSKADKLEKLMIRIGIFSVLYTVPATIVIGCHLYENAYHEEWLKSLACVCPNSSVMSFKEKPLYSVL
;
A
#
# COMPACT_ATOMS: atom_id res chain seq x y z
N SER A 1 -0.05 1.06 2.77
CA SER A 1 -0.39 1.00 4.21
C SER A 1 -1.29 2.16 4.58
N ILE A 2 -2.33 1.95 5.40
CA ILE A 2 -3.24 3.01 5.87
C ILE A 2 -2.50 4.05 6.72
N TRP A 3 -1.54 3.62 7.55
CA TRP A 3 -0.71 4.53 8.34
C TRP A 3 0.03 5.56 7.49
N TRP A 4 0.53 5.14 6.34
CA TRP A 4 1.18 6.03 5.40
C TRP A 4 0.20 7.02 4.73
N VAL A 5 -1.03 6.58 4.43
CA VAL A 5 -2.08 7.47 3.91
C VAL A 5 -2.43 8.55 4.94
N ILE A 6 -2.59 8.17 6.21
CA ILE A 6 -2.84 9.10 7.32
C ILE A 6 -1.66 10.05 7.53
N LEU A 7 -0.42 9.56 7.42
CA LEU A 7 0.77 10.40 7.51
C LEU A 7 0.78 11.44 6.39
N SER A 8 0.48 11.03 5.16
CA SER A 8 0.40 11.93 3.99
C SER A 8 -0.73 12.95 4.14
N PHE A 9 -1.88 12.52 4.68
CA PHE A 9 -3.02 13.39 4.95
C PHE A 9 -2.71 14.42 6.04
N THR A 10 -2.18 14.00 7.19
CA THR A 10 -1.79 14.91 8.28
C THR A 10 -0.69 15.88 7.85
N TRP A 11 0.25 15.42 7.01
CA TRP A 11 1.23 16.29 6.37
C TRP A 11 0.58 17.34 5.47
N PHE A 12 -0.40 16.96 4.64
CA PHE A 12 -1.18 17.91 3.84
C PHE A 12 -1.95 18.91 4.70
N LEU A 13 -2.59 18.48 5.80
CA LEU A 13 -3.28 19.39 6.72
C LEU A 13 -2.32 20.41 7.33
N ALA A 14 -1.15 19.97 7.77
CA ALA A 14 -0.13 20.85 8.32
C ALA A 14 0.43 21.81 7.26
N ALA A 15 0.78 21.30 6.07
CA ALA A 15 1.46 22.05 5.02
C ALA A 15 0.54 22.97 4.21
N GLY A 16 -0.65 22.49 3.87
CA GLY A 16 -1.62 23.19 3.03
C GLY A 16 -2.64 24.01 3.82
N LEU A 17 -3.16 23.45 4.92
CA LEU A 17 -4.18 24.12 5.75
C LEU A 17 -3.60 24.80 6.99
N LYS A 18 -2.27 24.73 7.19
CA LYS A 18 -1.56 25.35 8.32
C LYS A 18 -2.08 24.89 9.69
N TRP A 19 -2.61 23.68 9.78
CA TRP A 19 -3.07 23.12 11.05
C TRP A 19 -1.91 23.00 12.05
N GLY A 20 -2.14 23.47 13.28
CA GLY A 20 -1.20 23.30 14.39
C GLY A 20 -1.28 21.90 15.01
N ASN A 21 -0.28 21.56 15.82
CA ASN A 21 -0.21 20.26 16.51
C ASN A 21 -1.42 19.98 17.40
N GLU A 22 -2.01 21.00 18.03
CA GLU A 22 -3.18 20.87 18.89
C GLU A 22 -4.42 20.44 18.10
N ALA A 23 -4.64 21.04 16.92
CA ALA A 23 -5.73 20.66 16.03
C ALA A 23 -5.57 19.20 15.54
N ILE A 24 -4.35 18.80 15.14
CA ILE A 24 -4.08 17.43 14.70
C ILE A 24 -4.26 16.43 15.85
N ALA A 25 -3.77 16.76 17.04
CA ALA A 25 -3.89 15.92 18.23
C ALA A 25 -5.36 15.70 18.63
N GLY A 26 -6.22 16.71 18.45
CA GLY A 26 -7.66 16.60 18.71
C GLY A 26 -8.37 15.52 17.86
N TYR A 27 -7.87 15.23 16.65
CA TYR A 27 -8.41 14.20 15.76
C TYR A 27 -7.60 12.88 15.75
N ALA A 28 -6.53 12.78 16.54
CA ALA A 28 -5.62 11.63 16.51
C ALA A 28 -6.33 10.30 16.83
N GLN A 29 -7.31 10.32 17.74
CA GLN A 29 -8.11 9.13 18.07
C GLN A 29 -8.87 8.60 16.85
N LEU A 30 -9.48 9.48 16.05
CA LEU A 30 -10.19 9.10 14.82
C LEU A 30 -9.22 8.52 13.78
N PHE A 31 -8.05 9.14 13.62
CA PHE A 31 -7.02 8.66 12.69
C PHE A 31 -6.51 7.28 13.09
N HIS A 32 -6.19 7.06 14.36
CA HIS A 32 -5.76 5.75 14.85
C HIS A 32 -6.86 4.70 14.70
N LEU A 33 -8.11 5.05 15.03
CA LEU A 33 -9.24 4.15 14.84
C LEU A 33 -9.36 3.69 13.39
N ALA A 34 -9.30 4.63 12.43
CA ALA A 34 -9.31 4.29 11.00
C ALA A 34 -8.10 3.43 10.59
N ALA A 35 -6.91 3.74 11.12
CA ALA A 35 -5.67 3.00 10.84
C ALA A 35 -5.74 1.53 11.25
N TRP A 36 -6.46 1.23 12.33
CA TRP A 36 -6.64 -0.13 12.83
C TRP A 36 -7.83 -0.83 12.19
N LEU A 37 -8.99 -0.17 12.13
CA LEU A 37 -10.22 -0.80 11.66
C LEU A 37 -10.16 -1.20 10.19
N ILE A 38 -9.63 -0.35 9.31
CA ILE A 38 -9.64 -0.65 7.86
C ILE A 38 -8.83 -1.93 7.56
N PRO A 39 -7.58 -2.09 8.04
CA PRO A 39 -6.85 -3.36 7.87
C PRO A 39 -7.55 -4.53 8.55
N SER A 40 -8.10 -4.36 9.76
CA SER A 40 -8.80 -5.45 10.46
C SER A 40 -10.01 -5.96 9.65
N VAL A 41 -10.82 -5.06 9.08
CA VAL A 41 -11.94 -5.43 8.21
C VAL A 41 -11.44 -6.14 6.95
N GLN A 42 -10.38 -5.64 6.33
CA GLN A 42 -9.77 -6.29 5.16
C GLN A 42 -9.30 -7.72 5.49
N THR A 43 -8.65 -7.93 6.64
CA THR A 43 -8.24 -9.26 7.10
C THR A 43 -9.43 -10.17 7.37
N ILE A 44 -10.47 -9.68 8.06
CA ILE A 44 -11.69 -10.48 8.31
C ILE A 44 -12.36 -10.88 6.99
N ALA A 45 -12.43 -9.97 6.02
CA ALA A 45 -12.99 -10.27 4.71
C ALA A 45 -12.23 -11.39 3.99
N VAL A 46 -10.89 -11.38 4.03
CA VAL A 46 -10.02 -12.43 3.48
C VAL A 46 -10.23 -13.78 4.20
N LEU A 47 -10.40 -13.76 5.52
CA LEU A 47 -10.64 -14.98 6.29
C LEU A 47 -12.01 -15.60 5.98
N ILE A 48 -13.05 -14.77 5.83
CA ILE A 48 -14.40 -15.24 5.48
C ILE A 48 -14.44 -15.81 4.06
N SER A 49 -13.68 -15.23 3.13
CA SER A 49 -13.61 -15.74 1.74
C SER A 49 -12.80 -17.02 1.60
N GLY A 50 -12.06 -17.45 2.64
CA GLY A 50 -11.19 -18.62 2.58
C GLY A 50 -10.06 -18.48 1.57
N ALA A 51 -9.68 -17.25 1.22
CA ALA A 51 -8.72 -16.93 0.16
C ALA A 51 -7.24 -17.03 0.59
N VAL A 52 -6.95 -17.69 1.71
CA VAL A 52 -5.59 -17.80 2.28
C VAL A 52 -4.96 -19.10 1.80
N ASP A 53 -3.86 -18.98 1.07
CA ASP A 53 -3.14 -20.10 0.47
C ASP A 53 -1.67 -20.12 0.93
N GLY A 54 -1.02 -21.29 0.86
CA GLY A 54 0.40 -21.43 1.17
C GLY A 54 1.29 -21.14 -0.04
N ASP A 55 2.40 -20.41 0.17
CA ASP A 55 3.49 -20.35 -0.81
C ASP A 55 4.57 -21.40 -0.49
N PRO A 56 4.80 -22.40 -1.37
CA PRO A 56 5.81 -23.43 -1.15
C PRO A 56 7.26 -22.90 -1.16
N VAL A 57 7.52 -21.73 -1.75
CA VAL A 57 8.87 -21.17 -1.86
C VAL A 57 9.25 -20.39 -0.62
N SER A 58 8.41 -19.45 -0.18
CA SER A 58 8.67 -18.64 1.01
C SER A 58 8.26 -19.31 2.32
N GLY A 59 7.43 -20.36 2.27
CA GLY A 59 6.96 -21.08 3.45
C GLY A 59 5.99 -20.28 4.32
N ILE A 60 5.32 -19.27 3.77
CA ILE A 60 4.31 -18.46 4.46
C ILE A 60 2.92 -18.66 3.88
N CYS A 61 1.90 -18.38 4.69
CA CYS A 61 0.52 -18.29 4.24
C CYS A 61 0.20 -16.85 3.84
N TYR A 62 -0.29 -16.65 2.62
CA TYR A 62 -0.66 -15.35 2.09
C TYR A 62 -1.88 -15.45 1.17
N VAL A 63 -2.55 -14.33 0.91
CA VAL A 63 -3.75 -14.31 0.07
C VAL A 63 -3.37 -14.23 -1.40
N GLY A 64 -4.00 -15.08 -2.21
CA GLY A 64 -3.86 -15.03 -3.67
C GLY A 64 -2.52 -15.54 -4.20
N ASN A 65 -1.88 -16.49 -3.50
CA ASN A 65 -0.67 -17.14 -4.02
C ASN A 65 -0.98 -18.09 -5.18
N MET A 66 -2.10 -18.83 -5.12
CA MET A 66 -2.53 -19.77 -6.16
C MET A 66 -3.70 -19.25 -6.99
N ASP A 67 -4.46 -18.29 -6.45
CA ASP A 67 -5.60 -17.66 -7.10
C ASP A 67 -5.33 -16.17 -7.36
N MET A 68 -5.11 -15.85 -8.63
CA MET A 68 -4.79 -14.48 -9.08
C MET A 68 -5.98 -13.51 -8.96
N ASP A 69 -7.23 -14.00 -8.93
CA ASP A 69 -8.38 -13.13 -8.72
C ASP A 69 -8.49 -12.71 -7.26
N ASN A 70 -8.13 -13.59 -6.32
CA ASN A 70 -7.97 -13.23 -4.91
C ASN A 70 -6.83 -12.24 -4.70
N LEU A 71 -5.68 -12.43 -5.38
CA LEU A 71 -4.56 -11.48 -5.34
C LEU A 71 -4.99 -10.08 -5.79
N LYS A 72 -5.69 -9.98 -6.93
CA LYS A 72 -6.19 -8.70 -7.46
C LYS A 72 -7.15 -8.02 -6.50
N SER A 73 -8.15 -8.77 -6.04
CA SER A 73 -9.26 -8.24 -5.24
C SER A 73 -8.83 -7.80 -3.84
N PHE A 74 -8.06 -8.65 -3.14
CA PHE A 74 -7.74 -8.43 -1.73
C PHE A 74 -6.41 -7.73 -1.49
N VAL A 75 -5.49 -7.71 -2.47
CA VAL A 75 -4.16 -7.11 -2.31
C VAL A 75 -3.99 -5.93 -3.27
N LEU A 76 -4.05 -6.19 -4.58
CA LEU A 76 -3.64 -5.21 -5.59
C LEU A 76 -4.56 -3.99 -5.62
N ILE A 77 -5.89 -4.20 -5.67
CA ILE A 77 -6.88 -3.12 -5.69
C ILE A 77 -6.75 -2.22 -4.44
N PRO A 78 -6.78 -2.75 -3.20
CA PRO A 78 -6.57 -1.95 -2.00
C PRO A 78 -5.23 -1.22 -2.00
N LEU A 79 -4.14 -1.87 -2.42
CA LEU A 79 -2.80 -1.29 -2.41
C LEU A 79 -2.69 -0.09 -3.37
N ILE A 80 -3.23 -0.23 -4.59
CA ILE A 80 -3.30 0.85 -5.58
C ILE A 80 -4.19 1.98 -5.06
N ALA A 81 -5.38 1.67 -4.51
CA ALA A 81 -6.28 2.68 -3.97
C ALA A 81 -5.60 3.50 -2.86
N TYR A 82 -4.94 2.84 -1.90
CA TYR A 82 -4.20 3.53 -0.84
C TYR A 82 -3.06 4.38 -1.41
N LEU A 83 -2.30 3.87 -2.39
CA LEU A 83 -1.22 4.61 -3.03
C LEU A 83 -1.74 5.89 -3.71
N LEU A 84 -2.81 5.79 -4.50
CA LEU A 84 -3.41 6.92 -5.21
C LEU A 84 -3.94 7.99 -4.24
N ILE A 85 -4.64 7.57 -3.19
CA ILE A 85 -5.15 8.49 -2.16
C ILE A 85 -4.00 9.21 -1.47
N GLY A 86 -2.99 8.48 -0.97
CA GLY A 86 -1.85 9.11 -0.29
C GLY A 86 -1.02 9.99 -1.22
N PHE A 87 -0.80 9.56 -2.47
CA PHE A 87 -0.09 10.36 -3.47
C PHE A 87 -0.84 11.66 -3.81
N SER A 88 -2.18 11.62 -3.88
CA SER A 88 -2.97 12.83 -4.08
C SER A 88 -2.78 13.86 -2.96
N PHE A 89 -2.71 13.41 -1.70
CA PHE A 89 -2.43 14.30 -0.56
C PHE A 89 -0.99 14.83 -0.58
N LEU A 90 -0.01 14.01 -0.96
CA LEU A 90 1.38 14.47 -1.12
C LEU A 90 1.51 15.52 -2.22
N LEU A 91 0.86 15.33 -3.36
CA LEU A 91 0.84 16.34 -4.42
C LEU A 91 0.18 17.64 -3.96
N ALA A 92 -0.99 17.55 -3.33
CA ALA A 92 -1.72 18.72 -2.82
C ALA A 92 -0.90 19.49 -1.77
N GLY A 93 -0.22 18.78 -0.86
CA GLY A 93 0.64 19.39 0.15
C GLY A 93 1.90 20.02 -0.45
N PHE A 94 2.50 19.38 -1.45
CA PHE A 94 3.65 19.92 -2.17
C PHE A 94 3.25 21.21 -2.91
N VAL A 95 2.20 21.19 -3.73
CA VAL A 95 1.67 22.37 -4.44
C VAL A 95 1.40 23.52 -3.48
N SER A 96 0.80 23.23 -2.32
CA SER A 96 0.51 24.25 -1.30
C SER A 96 1.79 24.89 -0.74
N LEU A 97 2.83 24.09 -0.44
CA LEU A 97 4.12 24.60 0.01
C LEU A 97 4.80 25.46 -1.04
N PHE A 98 4.80 25.05 -2.32
CA PHE A 98 5.39 25.86 -3.40
C PHE A 98 4.66 27.18 -3.59
N ARG A 99 3.32 27.19 -3.52
CA ARG A 99 2.52 28.42 -3.64
C ARG A 99 2.87 29.39 -2.51
N ILE A 100 2.96 28.92 -1.27
CA ILE A 100 3.32 29.73 -0.10
C ILE A 100 4.75 30.29 -0.24
N ARG A 101 5.73 29.44 -0.55
CA ARG A 101 7.13 29.86 -0.71
C ARG A 101 7.32 30.86 -1.85
N ASN A 102 6.59 30.71 -2.95
CA ASN A 102 6.69 31.61 -4.10
C ASN A 102 6.09 33.00 -3.79
N VAL A 103 5.01 33.06 -2.99
CA VAL A 103 4.41 34.34 -2.54
C VAL A 103 5.32 35.05 -1.51
N ILE A 104 5.87 34.31 -0.54
CA ILE A 104 6.77 34.89 0.48
C ILE A 104 8.06 35.43 -0.16
N LYS A 105 8.64 34.70 -1.11
CA LYS A 105 9.86 35.12 -1.82
C LYS A 105 9.63 36.37 -2.68
N LYS A 106 8.39 36.61 -3.13
CA LYS A 106 7.98 37.84 -3.83
C LYS A 106 7.70 39.03 -2.89
N GLN A 107 7.39 38.78 -1.61
CA GLN A 107 7.04 39.82 -0.63
C GLN A 107 8.19 40.23 0.32
N GLY A 108 9.42 39.72 0.13
CA GLY A 108 10.60 40.18 0.88
C GLY A 108 10.51 39.99 2.40
N GLY A 109 9.75 39.01 2.89
CA GLY A 109 9.34 38.92 4.29
C GLY A 109 10.37 38.28 5.21
N ALA A 110 11.18 39.13 5.84
CA ALA A 110 11.84 38.84 7.11
C ALA A 110 10.83 38.75 8.27
N GLY A 111 11.07 37.84 9.22
CA GLY A 111 10.59 37.96 10.60
C GLY A 111 9.28 37.24 10.95
N ALA A 112 9.34 35.92 11.17
CA ALA A 112 8.40 35.23 12.06
C ALA A 112 8.97 33.90 12.60
N GLY A 113 9.55 33.96 13.80
CA GLY A 113 9.42 32.90 14.82
C GLY A 113 10.34 31.68 14.74
N SER A 114 11.34 31.61 15.63
CA SER A 114 12.19 30.41 15.81
C SER A 114 11.42 29.12 16.19
N LYS A 115 10.18 29.24 16.70
CA LYS A 115 9.29 28.10 16.97
C LYS A 115 8.63 27.55 15.70
N ALA A 116 8.33 28.40 14.71
CA ALA A 116 7.75 27.98 13.43
C ALA A 116 8.80 27.25 12.57
N ASP A 117 10.06 27.68 12.61
CA ASP A 117 11.18 27.06 11.89
C ASP A 117 11.43 25.59 12.30
N LYS A 118 11.25 25.26 13.60
CA LYS A 118 11.34 23.86 14.07
C LYS A 118 10.21 22.98 13.53
N LEU A 119 8.98 23.51 13.50
CA LEU A 119 7.82 22.79 12.96
C LEU A 119 7.94 22.62 11.45
N GLU A 120 8.40 23.64 10.73
CA GLU A 120 8.64 23.58 9.29
C GLU A 120 9.73 22.53 8.94
N LYS A 121 10.84 22.49 9.69
CA LYS A 121 11.88 21.46 9.54
C LYS A 121 11.34 20.05 9.79
N LEU A 122 10.51 19.87 10.81
CA LEU A 122 9.87 18.57 11.10
C LEU A 122 8.94 18.17 9.95
N MET A 123 8.14 19.10 9.43
CA MET A 123 7.22 18.85 8.33
C MET A 123 7.93 18.51 7.02
N ILE A 124 9.04 19.19 6.69
CA ILE A 124 9.85 18.84 5.51
C ILE A 124 10.40 17.42 5.64
N ARG A 125 10.90 17.04 6.82
CA ARG A 125 11.42 15.69 7.08
C ARG A 125 10.34 14.62 6.89
N ILE A 126 9.14 14.85 7.44
CA ILE A 126 7.99 13.94 7.27
C ILE A 126 7.59 13.83 5.79
N GLY A 127 7.60 14.95 5.06
CA GLY A 127 7.32 14.96 3.62
C GLY A 127 8.30 14.11 2.81
N ILE A 128 9.62 14.28 3.05
CA ILE A 128 10.66 13.48 2.39
C ILE A 128 10.47 11.99 2.70
N PHE A 129 10.26 11.64 3.96
CA PHE A 129 10.02 10.24 4.36
C PHE A 129 8.79 9.65 3.67
N SER A 130 7.71 10.43 3.55
CA SER A 130 6.47 9.99 2.91
C SER A 130 6.65 9.76 1.41
N VAL A 131 7.43 10.60 0.71
CA VAL A 131 7.79 10.40 -0.69
C VAL A 131 8.72 9.20 -0.86
N LEU A 132 9.71 9.01 0.01
CA LEU A 132 10.60 7.84 -0.06
C LEU A 132 9.83 6.52 0.11
N TYR A 133 8.76 6.51 0.90
CA TYR A 133 7.91 5.31 1.07
C TYR A 133 7.11 4.95 -0.20
N THR A 134 6.86 5.89 -1.12
CA THR A 134 6.14 5.54 -2.37
C THR A 134 6.97 4.60 -3.24
N VAL A 135 8.30 4.73 -3.23
CA VAL A 135 9.20 3.92 -4.06
C VAL A 135 9.04 2.41 -3.78
N PRO A 136 9.29 1.90 -2.56
CA PRO A 136 9.11 0.48 -2.28
C PRO A 136 7.65 0.04 -2.47
N ALA A 137 6.66 0.90 -2.16
CA ALA A 137 5.25 0.56 -2.38
C ALA A 137 4.94 0.34 -3.88
N THR A 138 5.46 1.19 -4.77
CA THR A 138 5.31 1.02 -6.22
C THR A 138 6.05 -0.20 -6.75
N ILE A 139 7.22 -0.51 -6.20
CA ILE A 139 7.97 -1.73 -6.56
C ILE A 139 7.15 -2.97 -6.19
N VAL A 140 6.59 -3.03 -4.98
CA VAL A 140 5.73 -4.17 -4.54
C VAL A 140 4.51 -4.33 -5.45
N ILE A 141 3.83 -3.23 -5.82
CA ILE A 141 2.72 -3.28 -6.79
C ILE A 141 3.21 -3.83 -8.13
N GLY A 142 4.39 -3.38 -8.60
CA GLY A 142 5.00 -3.88 -9.83
C GLY A 142 5.30 -5.37 -9.78
N CYS A 143 5.82 -5.88 -8.65
CA CYS A 143 6.05 -7.30 -8.43
C CYS A 143 4.75 -8.10 -8.50
N HIS A 144 3.68 -7.67 -7.82
CA HIS A 144 2.39 -8.37 -7.88
C HIS A 144 1.73 -8.30 -9.26
N LEU A 145 1.90 -7.20 -10.01
CA LEU A 145 1.43 -7.11 -11.40
C LEU A 145 2.19 -8.08 -12.31
N TYR A 146 3.52 -8.16 -12.12
CA TYR A 146 4.36 -9.09 -12.87
C TYR A 146 3.99 -10.54 -12.55
N GLU A 147 3.88 -10.88 -11.27
CA GLU A 147 3.40 -12.18 -10.82
C GLU A 147 2.05 -12.52 -11.45
N ASN A 148 1.06 -11.64 -11.31
CA ASN A 148 -0.27 -11.83 -11.90
C ASN A 148 -0.25 -12.03 -13.43
N ALA A 149 0.71 -11.44 -14.15
CA ALA A 149 0.80 -11.57 -15.60
C ALA A 149 1.42 -12.91 -16.04
N TYR A 150 2.41 -13.41 -15.30
CA TYR A 150 3.19 -14.59 -15.69
C TYR A 150 2.87 -15.86 -14.89
N HIS A 151 2.06 -15.76 -13.83
CA HIS A 151 1.72 -16.88 -12.94
C HIS A 151 1.20 -18.12 -13.70
N GLU A 152 0.26 -17.92 -14.62
CA GLU A 152 -0.32 -18.99 -15.45
C GLU A 152 0.71 -19.69 -16.34
N GLU A 153 1.69 -18.94 -16.86
CA GLU A 153 2.75 -19.50 -17.70
C GLU A 153 3.71 -20.35 -16.87
N TRP A 154 4.08 -19.86 -15.68
CA TRP A 154 4.92 -20.62 -14.75
C TRP A 154 4.24 -21.91 -14.30
N LEU A 155 2.97 -21.87 -13.92
CA LEU A 155 2.22 -23.06 -13.52
C LEU A 155 2.09 -24.08 -14.66
N LYS A 156 1.83 -23.63 -15.88
CA LYS A 156 1.77 -24.53 -17.06
C LYS A 156 3.11 -25.20 -17.35
N SER A 157 4.23 -24.51 -17.15
CA SER A 157 5.56 -25.11 -17.34
C SER A 157 5.89 -26.20 -16.32
N LEU A 158 5.26 -26.13 -15.14
CA LEU A 158 5.41 -27.11 -14.05
C LEU A 158 4.41 -28.27 -14.18
N ALA A 159 3.30 -28.07 -14.88
CA ALA A 159 2.28 -29.08 -15.10
C ALA A 159 2.73 -30.09 -16.18
N CYS A 160 2.73 -31.38 -15.85
CA CYS A 160 2.99 -32.44 -16.82
C CYS A 160 1.88 -32.49 -17.90
N VAL A 161 2.26 -32.80 -19.14
CA VAL A 161 1.29 -33.12 -20.20
C VAL A 161 0.60 -34.42 -19.83
N CYS A 162 -0.68 -34.37 -19.49
CA CYS A 162 -1.48 -35.59 -19.30
C CYS A 162 -1.60 -36.30 -20.66
N PRO A 163 -1.16 -37.57 -20.80
CA PRO A 163 -1.44 -38.34 -22.01
C PRO A 163 -2.95 -38.48 -22.17
N ASN A 164 -3.43 -38.28 -23.40
CA ASN A 164 -4.85 -38.30 -23.78
C ASN A 164 -5.66 -39.37 -23.03
N SER A 165 -6.81 -38.97 -22.48
CA SER A 165 -7.75 -39.80 -21.71
C SER A 165 -8.31 -41.02 -22.47
N SER A 166 -7.96 -41.20 -23.75
CA SER A 166 -8.29 -42.39 -24.53
C SER A 166 -7.39 -43.60 -24.24
N VAL A 167 -6.28 -43.43 -23.50
CA VAL A 167 -5.33 -44.51 -23.20
C VAL A 167 -4.87 -44.46 -21.74
N MET A 168 -5.77 -44.70 -20.78
CA MET A 168 -5.40 -45.34 -19.50
C MET A 168 -6.66 -45.59 -18.65
N SER A 169 -7.23 -46.77 -18.83
CA SER A 169 -7.95 -47.46 -17.78
C SER A 169 -6.93 -47.95 -16.75
N PHE A 170 -6.44 -47.09 -15.87
CA PHE A 170 -6.05 -47.46 -14.51
C PHE A 170 -6.11 -46.20 -13.66
N LYS A 171 -6.85 -46.32 -12.56
CA LYS A 171 -7.16 -45.27 -11.60
C LYS A 171 -5.90 -44.96 -10.78
N GLU A 172 -4.87 -44.39 -11.39
CA GLU A 172 -3.75 -43.80 -10.66
C GLU A 172 -4.24 -42.48 -10.08
N LYS A 173 -4.66 -42.55 -8.81
CA LYS A 173 -4.78 -41.35 -7.98
C LYS A 173 -3.38 -40.72 -7.93
N PRO A 174 -3.24 -39.40 -8.19
CA PRO A 174 -1.96 -38.75 -7.94
C PRO A 174 -1.61 -38.94 -6.47
N LEU A 175 -0.47 -39.57 -6.21
CA LEU A 175 0.11 -39.64 -4.87
C LEU A 175 0.53 -38.21 -4.50
N TYR A 176 -0.31 -37.52 -3.74
CA TYR A 176 0.13 -36.38 -2.95
C TYR A 176 0.97 -36.93 -1.79
N SER A 177 2.19 -37.37 -2.10
CA SER A 177 3.22 -37.56 -1.09
C SER A 177 4.02 -36.27 -1.02
N VAL A 178 3.49 -35.29 -0.30
CA VAL A 178 4.31 -34.22 0.28
C VAL A 178 4.22 -34.41 1.78
N LEU A 179 5.40 -34.66 2.37
CA LEU A 179 5.74 -35.04 3.77
C LEU A 179 5.68 -36.54 4.11
#